data_AF-A0A2G6KD21-F1
#
_entry.id   AF-A0A2G6KD21-F1
#
_cell.length_a   1.000
_cell.length_b   1.000
_cell.length_c   1.000
_cell.angle_alpha   90.00
_cell.angle_beta   90.00
_cell.angle_gamma   90.00
#
_symmetry.space_group_name_H-M   'P 1'
#
loop_
_entity.id
_entity.type
_entity.pdbx_description
1 polymer ?
#
loop_
_entity_poly.entity_id
_entity_poly.type
_entity_poly.pdbx_seq_one_letter_code
_entity_poly.pdbx_strand_id
1 'polypeptide(L)'
;MKYIAQFIIMFVLLVGFHTPIFAKSDLTIKRAQQVLLQLGYNPGPADGIWGKKTATAIKKFQQAKGFTTSGKLDGHTLVALGLHPPKKTDIRQLLPQQPAVKLRSKPKALNKADITELIRNKGFHHPDDYAAVGLSPTVIGTLVHNYESKILHGDTIIIDRATGLIWQKRPAAFVPGKEVRQFVKEMNTIHYAGLSQWRLPTIEELASLLASSDQEINFIDPIFDMPYWFCLSADTVTGEAAPSVWAVFFEDGYVMHRPANDDFDILLVHSGPK
;
A
#
# COMPACT_ATOMS: atom_id res chain seq x y z
N MET A 1 70.14 11.33 40.82
CA MET A 1 70.01 11.68 39.38
C MET A 1 68.73 12.51 39.27
N LYS A 2 68.78 13.82 38.97
CA LYS A 2 68.81 14.43 37.62
C LYS A 2 67.60 13.92 36.77
N TYR A 3 66.58 14.68 36.36
CA TYR A 3 66.21 16.13 36.43
C TYR A 3 64.69 16.24 36.80
N ILE A 4 64.03 17.34 37.23
CA ILE A 4 64.19 18.82 37.18
C ILE A 4 63.55 19.52 35.94
N ALA A 5 62.70 20.54 36.20
CA ALA A 5 61.97 21.45 35.28
C ALA A 5 60.79 20.82 34.48
N GLN A 6 59.69 21.53 34.12
CA GLN A 6 59.31 22.94 34.31
C GLN A 6 57.78 23.15 34.39
N PHE A 7 57.31 24.30 34.93
CA PHE A 7 55.91 24.75 34.94
C PHE A 7 55.42 25.20 33.55
N ILE A 8 54.20 24.80 33.14
CA ILE A 8 53.25 25.68 32.42
C ILE A 8 51.83 25.39 32.95
N ILE A 9 51.12 26.43 33.38
CA ILE A 9 49.66 26.42 33.52
C ILE A 9 49.09 26.89 32.18
N MET A 10 48.22 26.10 31.53
CA MET A 10 47.44 26.60 30.40
C MET A 10 45.97 26.25 30.54
N PHE A 11 45.19 27.25 30.93
CA PHE A 11 43.74 27.21 31.02
C PHE A 11 43.17 27.23 29.60
N VAL A 12 42.59 26.12 29.12
CA VAL A 12 41.91 26.07 27.82
C VAL A 12 40.42 25.78 28.05
N LEU A 13 39.62 26.84 27.96
CA LEU A 13 38.15 26.77 27.89
C LEU A 13 37.73 26.19 26.54
N LEU A 14 37.84 24.88 26.37
CA LEU A 14 37.34 24.21 25.17
C LEU A 14 35.83 23.99 25.32
N VAL A 15 35.07 25.05 25.02
CA VAL A 15 33.61 25.03 24.94
C VAL A 15 33.21 24.04 23.84
N GLY A 16 32.89 22.81 24.25
CA GLY A 16 32.54 21.72 23.36
C GLY A 16 31.19 21.97 22.68
N PHE A 17 31.21 22.70 21.57
CA PHE A 17 30.10 22.84 20.62
C PHE A 17 29.70 21.46 20.09
N HIS A 18 28.85 20.77 20.84
CA HIS A 18 27.99 19.74 20.31
C HIS A 18 27.12 20.41 19.25
N THR A 19 27.32 20.05 17.98
CA THR A 19 26.45 20.51 16.89
C THR A 19 25.03 20.02 17.18
N PRO A 20 24.04 20.91 17.39
CA PRO A 20 22.73 20.49 17.86
C PRO A 20 21.96 19.79 16.74
N ILE A 21 21.92 18.46 16.81
CA ILE A 21 21.24 17.57 15.83
C ILE A 21 19.76 17.96 15.64
N PHE A 22 19.14 18.56 16.67
CA PHE A 22 17.77 19.08 16.70
C PHE A 22 17.43 20.10 15.59
N ALA A 23 18.38 20.95 15.16
CA ALA A 23 18.07 22.04 14.22
C ALA A 23 17.50 21.55 12.87
N LYS A 24 17.77 20.29 12.47
CA LYS A 24 17.26 19.68 11.23
C LYS A 24 15.94 18.91 11.40
N SER A 25 15.65 18.38 12.59
CA SER A 25 14.34 17.76 12.87
C SER A 25 13.25 18.82 12.86
N ASP A 26 13.49 19.92 13.54
CA ASP A 26 12.44 20.87 13.92
C ASP A 26 11.95 21.66 12.69
N LEU A 27 12.86 21.98 11.77
CA LEU A 27 12.52 22.56 10.46
C LEU A 27 11.73 21.57 9.57
N THR A 28 12.05 20.28 9.62
CA THR A 28 11.32 19.23 8.87
C THR A 28 9.92 19.03 9.46
N ILE A 29 9.78 19.01 10.79
CA ILE A 29 8.49 18.94 11.49
C ILE A 29 7.65 20.16 11.16
N LYS A 30 8.23 21.37 11.20
CA LYS A 30 7.55 22.63 10.84
C LYS A 30 7.02 22.60 9.41
N ARG A 31 7.83 22.16 8.45
CA ARG A 31 7.41 22.01 7.05
C ARG A 31 6.32 20.96 6.88
N ALA A 32 6.40 19.83 7.60
CA ALA A 32 5.34 18.83 7.61
C ALA A 32 4.03 19.40 8.17
N GLN A 33 4.07 20.15 9.26
CA GLN A 33 2.90 20.85 9.81
C GLN A 33 2.30 21.85 8.79
N GLN A 34 3.12 22.59 8.06
CA GLN A 34 2.67 23.51 7.00
C GLN A 34 1.96 22.78 5.85
N VAL A 35 2.57 21.71 5.33
CA VAL A 35 1.99 20.93 4.22
C VAL A 35 0.72 20.19 4.67
N LEU A 36 0.70 19.63 5.87
CA LEU A 36 -0.49 18.99 6.44
C LEU A 36 -1.66 19.99 6.57
N LEU A 37 -1.40 21.24 6.99
CA LEU A 37 -2.42 22.29 7.02
C LEU A 37 -2.96 22.61 5.61
N GLN A 38 -2.08 22.73 4.60
CA GLN A 38 -2.48 22.96 3.21
C GLN A 38 -3.31 21.80 2.63
N LEU A 39 -3.06 20.57 3.10
CA LEU A 39 -3.82 19.37 2.75
C LEU A 39 -5.04 19.11 3.65
N GLY A 40 -5.40 20.04 4.56
CA GLY A 40 -6.56 19.95 5.45
C GLY A 40 -6.38 19.12 6.74
N TYR A 41 -5.22 18.48 6.94
CA TYR A 41 -4.91 17.65 8.11
C TYR A 41 -4.38 18.49 9.27
N ASN A 42 -5.27 19.13 10.05
CA ASN A 42 -4.89 20.02 11.15
C ASN A 42 -3.90 19.37 12.17
N PRO A 43 -2.61 19.79 12.22
CA PRO A 43 -1.58 19.21 13.06
C PRO A 43 -1.32 20.01 14.35
N GLY A 44 -2.12 21.05 14.63
CA GLY A 44 -1.76 22.14 15.55
C GLY A 44 -1.06 23.31 14.82
N PRO A 45 -0.40 24.21 15.56
CA PRO A 45 0.44 25.25 14.97
C PRO A 45 1.57 24.67 14.12
N ALA A 46 2.04 25.42 13.14
CA ALA A 46 3.27 25.12 12.40
C ALA A 46 4.50 25.74 13.11
N ASP A 47 4.74 25.30 14.34
CA ASP A 47 5.81 25.79 15.21
C ASP A 47 7.13 25.02 15.05
N GLY A 48 7.07 23.74 14.68
CA GLY A 48 8.18 22.77 14.68
C GLY A 48 8.14 21.77 15.85
N ILE A 49 7.17 21.89 16.76
CA ILE A 49 7.06 21.09 17.98
C ILE A 49 6.18 19.86 17.73
N TRP A 50 6.72 18.68 17.99
CA TRP A 50 6.01 17.41 17.76
C TRP A 50 4.93 17.13 18.81
N GLY A 51 3.70 17.59 18.57
CA GLY A 51 2.56 17.40 19.46
C GLY A 51 1.63 16.23 19.10
N LYS A 52 0.74 15.85 20.04
CA LYS A 52 -0.33 14.85 19.81
C LYS A 52 -1.17 15.17 18.56
N LYS A 53 -1.48 16.44 18.31
CA LYS A 53 -2.19 16.89 17.09
C LYS A 53 -1.39 16.56 15.81
N THR A 54 -0.08 16.80 15.80
CA THR A 54 0.80 16.53 14.65
C THR A 54 0.85 15.02 14.35
N ALA A 55 1.02 14.18 15.37
CA ALA A 55 0.96 12.72 15.21
C ALA A 55 -0.42 12.23 14.73
N THR A 56 -1.52 12.83 15.20
CA THR A 56 -2.88 12.51 14.71
C THR A 56 -3.08 12.93 13.25
N ALA A 57 -2.59 14.10 12.83
CA ALA A 57 -2.66 14.55 11.45
C ALA A 57 -1.87 13.63 10.50
N ILE A 58 -0.66 13.23 10.89
CA ILE A 58 0.15 12.25 10.16
C ILE A 58 -0.59 10.91 10.03
N LYS A 59 -1.20 10.38 11.10
CA LYS A 59 -1.99 9.14 11.02
C LYS A 59 -3.15 9.23 10.03
N LYS A 60 -3.88 10.35 10.02
CA LYS A 60 -4.97 10.58 9.06
C LYS A 60 -4.48 10.66 7.61
N PHE A 61 -3.37 11.37 7.37
CA PHE A 61 -2.75 11.47 6.05
C PHE A 61 -2.26 10.09 5.56
N GLN A 62 -1.60 9.32 6.43
CA GLN A 62 -1.16 7.95 6.14
C GLN A 62 -2.35 7.04 5.80
N GLN A 63 -3.41 7.07 6.60
CA GLN A 63 -4.62 6.27 6.36
C GLN A 63 -5.24 6.60 4.99
N ALA A 64 -5.41 7.88 4.67
CA ALA A 64 -5.99 8.34 3.41
C ALA A 64 -5.12 8.01 2.17
N LYS A 65 -3.84 7.68 2.33
CA LYS A 65 -2.95 7.23 1.24
C LYS A 65 -2.72 5.70 1.22
N GLY A 66 -3.38 4.93 2.10
CA GLY A 66 -3.15 3.48 2.21
C GLY A 66 -1.76 3.13 2.77
N PHE A 67 -1.14 4.06 3.49
CA PHE A 67 0.17 3.86 4.10
C PHE A 67 0.06 3.14 5.46
N THR A 68 1.20 2.66 5.94
CA THR A 68 1.35 2.17 7.30
C THR A 68 1.08 3.32 8.28
N THR A 69 0.01 3.23 9.09
CA THR A 69 -0.47 4.30 9.99
C THR A 69 0.37 4.47 11.26
N SER A 70 1.69 4.59 11.08
CA SER A 70 2.71 4.70 12.11
C SER A 70 2.53 5.92 13.01
N GLY A 71 1.97 7.01 12.45
CA GLY A 71 1.92 8.33 13.08
C GLY A 71 3.28 9.03 13.15
N LYS A 72 4.26 8.61 12.33
CA LYS A 72 5.64 9.12 12.31
C LYS A 72 5.97 9.73 10.94
N LEU A 73 6.95 10.64 10.90
CA LEU A 73 7.57 11.07 9.64
C LEU A 73 8.57 10.02 9.15
N ASP A 74 8.05 8.92 8.62
CA ASP A 74 8.79 7.88 7.92
C ASP A 74 9.07 8.25 6.45
N GLY A 75 9.83 7.40 5.75
CA GLY A 75 10.45 7.75 4.47
C GLY A 75 9.43 8.10 3.39
N HIS A 76 8.43 7.24 3.19
CA HIS A 76 7.37 7.46 2.20
C HIS A 76 6.47 8.65 2.58
N THR A 77 6.14 8.85 3.86
CA THR A 77 5.35 10.02 4.32
C THR A 77 6.09 11.32 4.02
N LEU A 78 7.41 11.37 4.25
CA LEU A 78 8.25 12.53 3.93
C LEU A 78 8.33 12.83 2.43
N VAL A 79 8.33 11.81 1.57
CA VAL A 79 8.27 11.99 0.10
C VAL A 79 6.88 12.44 -0.34
N ALA A 80 5.81 11.88 0.22
CA ALA A 80 4.43 12.24 -0.10
C ALA A 80 4.03 13.64 0.39
N LEU A 81 4.71 14.18 1.41
CA LEU A 81 4.63 15.58 1.83
C LEU A 81 5.59 16.50 1.04
N GLY A 82 6.31 15.99 0.03
CA GLY A 82 7.24 16.76 -0.80
C GLY A 82 8.53 17.20 -0.09
N LEU A 83 8.86 16.61 1.06
CA LEU A 83 9.98 17.04 1.92
C LEU A 83 11.29 16.28 1.64
N HIS A 84 11.22 15.12 1.01
CA HIS A 84 12.38 14.32 0.59
C HIS A 84 12.23 13.79 -0.84
N PRO A 85 13.35 13.51 -1.55
CA PRO A 85 13.31 12.83 -2.84
C PRO A 85 12.96 11.34 -2.68
N PRO A 86 12.29 10.72 -3.66
CA PRO A 86 12.00 9.29 -3.64
C PRO A 86 13.27 8.43 -3.56
N LYS A 87 13.22 7.36 -2.75
CA LYS A 87 14.24 6.29 -2.75
C LYS A 87 13.78 5.13 -3.64
N LYS A 88 14.73 4.40 -4.21
CA LYS A 88 14.46 3.22 -5.06
C LYS A 88 14.94 1.95 -4.36
N THR A 89 14.17 0.88 -4.49
CA THR A 89 14.50 -0.49 -4.05
C THR A 89 14.75 -1.36 -5.28
N ASP A 90 15.78 -2.20 -5.25
CA ASP A 90 15.99 -3.20 -6.30
C ASP A 90 15.05 -4.40 -6.07
N ILE A 91 13.99 -4.48 -6.87
CA ILE A 91 12.98 -5.53 -6.79
C ILE A 91 13.50 -6.94 -7.13
N ARG A 92 14.65 -7.05 -7.82
CA ARG A 92 15.30 -8.34 -8.13
C ARG A 92 15.79 -9.07 -6.88
N GLN A 93 15.91 -8.36 -5.75
CA GLN A 93 16.31 -8.90 -4.44
C GLN A 93 15.12 -9.34 -3.57
N LEU A 94 13.90 -9.24 -4.09
CA LEU A 94 12.66 -9.54 -3.35
C LEU A 94 11.98 -10.82 -3.85
N LEU A 95 11.94 -11.02 -5.16
CA LEU A 95 11.11 -12.03 -5.85
C LEU A 95 11.91 -13.25 -6.36
N PRO A 96 11.25 -14.41 -6.52
CA PRO A 96 11.85 -15.54 -7.23
C PRO A 96 12.09 -15.20 -8.71
N GLN A 97 13.06 -15.87 -9.34
CA GLN A 97 13.36 -15.67 -10.78
C GLN A 97 12.21 -16.10 -11.69
N GLN A 98 11.40 -17.08 -11.26
CA GLN A 98 10.18 -17.51 -11.93
C GLN A 98 9.14 -17.90 -10.86
N PRO A 99 7.90 -17.38 -10.92
CA PRO A 99 6.81 -17.81 -10.03
C PRO A 99 6.24 -19.16 -10.47
N ALA A 100 5.70 -19.91 -9.51
CA ALA A 100 5.01 -21.18 -9.77
C ALA A 100 3.63 -20.97 -10.42
N VAL A 101 2.94 -19.88 -10.06
CA VAL A 101 1.59 -19.54 -10.52
C VAL A 101 1.66 -18.31 -11.41
N LYS A 102 1.13 -18.39 -12.63
CA LYS A 102 1.11 -17.28 -13.59
C LYS A 102 -0.30 -16.72 -13.76
N LEU A 103 -0.50 -15.52 -13.19
CA LEU A 103 -1.73 -14.75 -13.32
C LEU A 103 -1.62 -13.71 -14.45
N ARG A 104 -2.76 -13.33 -15.02
CA ARG A 104 -2.87 -12.29 -16.04
C ARG A 104 -2.61 -10.90 -15.47
N SER A 105 -1.55 -10.26 -15.92
CA SER A 105 -1.17 -8.89 -15.54
C SER A 105 -1.60 -7.80 -16.54
N LYS A 106 -2.35 -8.17 -17.59
CA LYS A 106 -2.92 -7.25 -18.60
C LYS A 106 -4.43 -7.11 -18.41
N PRO A 107 -4.98 -5.88 -18.29
CA PRO A 107 -6.42 -5.67 -18.24
C PRO A 107 -7.14 -6.16 -19.50
N LYS A 108 -8.40 -6.59 -19.33
CA LYS A 108 -9.34 -7.03 -20.37
C LYS A 108 -10.74 -6.53 -20.00
N ALA A 109 -11.60 -6.33 -21.00
CA ALA A 109 -13.03 -6.12 -20.79
C ALA A 109 -13.75 -7.49 -20.72
N LEU A 110 -14.52 -7.74 -19.66
CA LEU A 110 -15.03 -9.06 -19.25
C LEU A 110 -16.54 -8.99 -18.97
N ASN A 111 -17.29 -10.05 -19.30
CA ASN A 111 -18.69 -10.21 -18.85
C ASN A 111 -18.80 -11.24 -17.70
N LYS A 112 -20.01 -11.44 -17.17
CA LYS A 112 -20.29 -12.39 -16.08
C LYS A 112 -19.84 -13.82 -16.38
N ALA A 113 -19.95 -14.29 -17.63
CA ALA A 113 -19.49 -15.62 -18.01
C ALA A 113 -17.95 -15.73 -18.05
N ASP A 114 -17.23 -14.69 -18.51
CA ASP A 114 -15.75 -14.65 -18.40
C ASP A 114 -15.29 -14.80 -16.94
N ILE A 115 -15.99 -14.16 -15.99
CA ILE A 115 -15.68 -14.21 -14.56
C ILE A 115 -15.95 -15.60 -13.97
N THR A 116 -17.12 -16.19 -14.27
CA THR A 116 -17.47 -17.54 -13.82
C THR A 116 -16.52 -18.60 -14.38
N GLU A 117 -16.09 -18.47 -15.64
CA GLU A 117 -15.05 -19.33 -16.23
C GLU A 117 -13.68 -19.10 -15.56
N LEU A 118 -13.29 -17.85 -15.33
CA LEU A 118 -12.01 -17.49 -14.70
C LEU A 118 -11.87 -18.10 -13.30
N ILE A 119 -12.89 -17.95 -12.44
CA ILE A 119 -12.87 -18.49 -11.06
C ILE A 119 -12.74 -20.02 -11.10
N ARG A 120 -13.57 -20.69 -11.91
CA ARG A 120 -13.59 -22.15 -12.05
C ARG A 120 -12.30 -22.72 -12.63
N ASN A 121 -11.81 -22.16 -13.74
CA ASN A 121 -10.63 -22.68 -14.45
C ASN A 121 -9.32 -22.40 -13.70
N LYS A 122 -9.30 -21.39 -12.81
CA LYS A 122 -8.12 -21.07 -11.97
C LYS A 122 -8.13 -21.75 -10.61
N GLY A 123 -9.27 -22.30 -10.17
CA GLY A 123 -9.40 -22.86 -8.82
C GLY A 123 -9.21 -21.79 -7.73
N PHE A 124 -9.77 -20.60 -7.94
CA PHE A 124 -9.83 -19.57 -6.89
C PHE A 124 -10.96 -19.90 -5.91
N HIS A 125 -10.84 -19.44 -4.66
CA HIS A 125 -11.89 -19.66 -3.69
C HIS A 125 -13.11 -18.77 -4.00
N HIS A 126 -14.30 -19.33 -3.83
CA HIS A 126 -15.58 -18.64 -3.87
C HIS A 126 -16.48 -19.38 -2.87
N PRO A 127 -16.75 -18.83 -1.67
CA PRO A 127 -17.31 -19.61 -0.57
C PRO A 127 -18.77 -19.98 -0.84
N ASP A 128 -19.58 -18.99 -1.21
CA ASP A 128 -21.02 -19.11 -1.35
C ASP A 128 -21.47 -19.20 -2.83
N ASP A 129 -22.70 -19.68 -3.02
CA ASP A 129 -23.32 -19.85 -4.33
C ASP A 129 -24.11 -18.58 -4.73
N TYR A 130 -23.49 -17.79 -5.62
CA TYR A 130 -24.11 -16.60 -6.21
C TYR A 130 -24.59 -16.85 -7.66
N ALA A 131 -24.77 -18.11 -8.09
CA ALA A 131 -25.29 -18.43 -9.41
C ALA A 131 -26.71 -17.85 -9.64
N ALA A 132 -27.52 -17.72 -8.58
CA ALA A 132 -28.85 -17.11 -8.63
C ALA A 132 -28.86 -15.63 -9.06
N VAL A 133 -27.74 -14.90 -8.89
CA VAL A 133 -27.55 -13.51 -9.37
C VAL A 133 -26.64 -13.41 -10.61
N GLY A 134 -26.33 -14.57 -11.21
CA GLY A 134 -25.51 -14.69 -12.41
C GLY A 134 -24.00 -14.54 -12.17
N LEU A 135 -23.52 -14.90 -10.98
CA LEU A 135 -22.08 -14.96 -10.64
C LEU A 135 -21.63 -16.44 -10.54
N SER A 136 -20.48 -16.69 -9.92
CA SER A 136 -20.00 -18.07 -9.72
C SER A 136 -20.83 -18.79 -8.64
N PRO A 137 -21.06 -20.12 -8.77
CA PRO A 137 -21.38 -20.96 -7.63
C PRO A 137 -20.16 -21.12 -6.70
N THR A 138 -20.35 -21.77 -5.55
CA THR A 138 -19.27 -22.18 -4.65
C THR A 138 -18.15 -22.93 -5.38
N VAL A 139 -16.91 -22.51 -5.13
CA VAL A 139 -15.68 -23.17 -5.60
C VAL A 139 -14.71 -23.23 -4.43
N ILE A 140 -14.41 -24.45 -3.95
CA ILE A 140 -13.31 -24.66 -3.01
C ILE A 140 -12.00 -24.53 -3.80
N GLY A 141 -11.34 -23.38 -3.66
CA GLY A 141 -10.09 -23.08 -4.35
C GLY A 141 -8.93 -24.01 -3.95
N THR A 142 -7.98 -24.17 -4.87
CA THR A 142 -6.78 -25.01 -4.70
C THR A 142 -5.46 -24.24 -4.84
N LEU A 143 -5.54 -22.93 -5.07
CA LEU A 143 -4.38 -22.05 -5.08
C LEU A 143 -3.78 -21.91 -3.66
N VAL A 144 -2.52 -22.29 -3.51
CA VAL A 144 -1.74 -22.08 -2.27
C VAL A 144 -0.77 -20.92 -2.49
N HIS A 145 -0.95 -19.84 -1.72
CA HIS A 145 -0.04 -18.70 -1.71
C HIS A 145 1.18 -18.94 -0.80
N ASN A 146 2.20 -18.10 -0.95
CA ASN A 146 3.39 -18.13 -0.09
C ASN A 146 3.78 -16.69 0.28
N TYR A 147 3.05 -16.12 1.23
CA TYR A 147 3.15 -14.72 1.61
C TYR A 147 4.32 -14.45 2.60
N GLU A 148 5.15 -13.46 2.27
CA GLU A 148 6.18 -12.87 3.14
C GLU A 148 5.87 -11.38 3.33
N SER A 149 5.70 -10.92 4.58
CA SER A 149 5.60 -9.49 4.87
C SER A 149 6.99 -8.86 5.05
N LYS A 150 7.21 -7.67 4.48
CA LYS A 150 8.52 -7.01 4.51
C LYS A 150 8.40 -5.49 4.60
N ILE A 151 9.19 -4.87 5.49
CA ILE A 151 9.21 -3.42 5.65
C ILE A 151 10.24 -2.78 4.70
N LEU A 152 9.79 -1.83 3.88
CA LEU A 152 10.62 -1.04 2.97
C LEU A 152 10.31 0.47 3.13
N HIS A 153 11.33 1.27 3.46
CA HIS A 153 11.25 2.73 3.63
C HIS A 153 10.13 3.25 4.58
N GLY A 154 9.64 2.38 5.48
CA GLY A 154 8.61 2.67 6.47
C GLY A 154 7.27 1.99 6.21
N ASP A 155 7.04 1.44 5.01
CA ASP A 155 5.82 0.70 4.67
C ASP A 155 6.01 -0.81 4.74
N THR A 156 4.94 -1.54 5.05
CA THR A 156 4.90 -3.00 4.90
C THR A 156 4.30 -3.39 3.55
N ILE A 157 5.06 -4.12 2.75
CA ILE A 157 4.57 -4.83 1.55
C ILE A 157 4.33 -6.30 1.87
N ILE A 158 3.46 -6.94 1.10
CA ILE A 158 3.29 -8.41 1.08
C ILE A 158 3.87 -8.93 -0.22
N ILE A 159 4.82 -9.86 -0.14
CA ILE A 159 5.43 -10.55 -1.27
C ILE A 159 4.78 -11.92 -1.36
N ASP A 160 4.04 -12.22 -2.42
CA ASP A 160 3.60 -13.59 -2.69
C ASP A 160 4.62 -14.31 -3.57
N ARG A 161 5.31 -15.29 -2.98
CA ARG A 161 6.32 -16.11 -3.65
C ARG A 161 5.71 -17.16 -4.58
N ALA A 162 4.41 -17.46 -4.47
CA ALA A 162 3.72 -18.37 -5.39
C ALA A 162 3.42 -17.70 -6.74
N THR A 163 2.81 -16.51 -6.73
CA THR A 163 2.47 -15.74 -7.94
C THR A 163 3.56 -14.79 -8.44
N GLY A 164 4.55 -14.48 -7.60
CA GLY A 164 5.60 -13.50 -7.92
C GLY A 164 5.12 -12.05 -7.88
N LEU A 165 3.99 -11.79 -7.23
CA LEU A 165 3.41 -10.46 -7.07
C LEU A 165 3.86 -9.82 -5.75
N ILE A 166 4.03 -8.49 -5.76
CA ILE A 166 4.15 -7.68 -4.55
C ILE A 166 2.89 -6.82 -4.42
N TRP A 167 2.29 -6.84 -3.25
CA TRP A 167 1.09 -6.12 -2.88
C TRP A 167 1.38 -5.07 -1.80
N GLN A 168 0.54 -4.04 -1.72
CA GLN A 168 0.40 -3.27 -0.47
C GLN A 168 -0.13 -4.18 0.63
N LYS A 169 0.24 -3.94 1.91
CA LYS A 169 -0.43 -4.62 3.04
C LYS A 169 -1.86 -4.12 3.28
N ARG A 170 -2.17 -2.87 2.93
CA ARG A 170 -3.46 -2.21 3.16
C ARG A 170 -3.90 -1.42 1.91
N PRO A 171 -5.19 -1.39 1.54
CA PRO A 171 -5.69 -0.52 0.48
C PRO A 171 -5.76 0.96 0.90
N ALA A 172 -5.72 1.88 -0.07
CA ALA A 172 -6.15 3.26 0.17
C ALA A 172 -7.68 3.35 0.14
N ALA A 173 -8.25 4.07 1.11
CA ALA A 173 -9.70 4.10 1.35
C ALA A 173 -10.45 5.08 0.43
N PHE A 174 -11.68 4.72 0.02
CA PHE A 174 -12.67 5.64 -0.59
C PHE A 174 -12.11 6.57 -1.69
N VAL A 175 -11.31 6.02 -2.61
CA VAL A 175 -10.74 6.79 -3.73
C VAL A 175 -11.81 6.94 -4.83
N PRO A 176 -12.23 8.16 -5.21
CA PRO A 176 -13.25 8.33 -6.24
C PRO A 176 -12.80 7.77 -7.59
N GLY A 177 -13.67 7.04 -8.30
CA GLY A 177 -13.34 6.33 -9.55
C GLY A 177 -12.71 7.21 -10.63
N LYS A 178 -13.10 8.49 -10.68
CA LYS A 178 -12.53 9.53 -11.55
C LYS A 178 -11.05 9.88 -11.22
N GLU A 179 -10.64 9.69 -9.97
CA GLU A 179 -9.33 10.05 -9.39
C GLU A 179 -8.37 8.85 -9.28
N VAL A 180 -8.85 7.60 -9.36
CA VAL A 180 -8.03 6.38 -9.24
C VAL A 180 -6.77 6.40 -10.13
N ARG A 181 -6.87 6.88 -11.39
CA ARG A 181 -5.71 7.01 -12.28
C ARG A 181 -4.66 8.01 -11.78
N GLN A 182 -5.09 9.08 -11.13
CA GLN A 182 -4.20 10.07 -10.52
C GLN A 182 -3.60 9.54 -9.20
N PHE A 183 -4.38 8.82 -8.38
CA PHE A 183 -3.88 8.12 -7.20
C PHE A 183 -2.75 7.13 -7.55
N VAL A 184 -2.95 6.26 -8.55
CA VAL A 184 -1.92 5.33 -9.04
C VAL A 184 -0.67 6.09 -9.53
N LYS A 185 -0.85 7.23 -10.22
CA LYS A 185 0.27 8.07 -10.67
C LYS A 185 1.03 8.68 -9.49
N GLU A 186 0.36 9.12 -8.43
CA GLU A 186 1.00 9.64 -7.21
C GLU A 186 1.82 8.57 -6.49
N MET A 187 1.25 7.38 -6.27
CA MET A 187 1.92 6.25 -5.60
C MET A 187 3.21 5.82 -6.32
N ASN A 188 3.23 5.93 -7.65
CA ASN A 188 4.43 5.73 -8.47
C ASN A 188 5.40 6.92 -8.42
N THR A 189 4.90 8.16 -8.32
CA THR A 189 5.73 9.37 -8.27
C THR A 189 6.52 9.47 -6.96
N ILE A 190 5.90 9.08 -5.84
CA ILE A 190 6.56 9.03 -4.52
C ILE A 190 7.47 7.80 -4.33
N HIS A 191 7.45 6.86 -5.28
CA HIS A 191 7.97 5.50 -5.12
C HIS A 191 7.50 4.83 -3.81
N TYR A 192 6.20 4.50 -3.70
CA TYR A 192 5.65 3.80 -2.53
C TYR A 192 6.44 2.51 -2.22
N ALA A 193 6.78 2.29 -0.95
CA ALA A 193 7.70 1.23 -0.50
C ALA A 193 9.08 1.19 -1.24
N GLY A 194 9.48 2.30 -1.86
CA GLY A 194 10.66 2.42 -2.72
C GLY A 194 10.50 1.78 -4.12
N LEU A 195 9.29 1.36 -4.48
CA LEU A 195 8.96 0.66 -5.72
C LEU A 195 8.14 1.55 -6.68
N SER A 196 8.14 1.21 -7.97
CA SER A 196 7.46 1.94 -9.04
C SER A 196 7.07 0.99 -10.16
N GLN A 197 6.02 1.31 -10.92
CA GLN A 197 5.17 0.38 -11.67
C GLN A 197 4.12 -0.35 -10.80
N TRP A 198 3.75 0.26 -9.66
CA TRP A 198 2.50 -0.05 -8.96
C TRP A 198 1.30 0.21 -9.87
N ARG A 199 0.29 -0.65 -9.80
CA ARG A 199 -0.93 -0.55 -10.61
C ARG A 199 -2.11 -1.19 -9.90
N LEU A 200 -3.31 -0.95 -10.43
CA LEU A 200 -4.46 -1.81 -10.12
C LEU A 200 -4.16 -3.27 -10.53
N PRO A 201 -4.55 -4.26 -9.72
CA PRO A 201 -4.54 -5.68 -10.10
C PRO A 201 -5.58 -5.92 -11.21
N THR A 202 -5.41 -6.98 -12.02
CA THR A 202 -6.55 -7.50 -12.78
C THR A 202 -7.51 -8.22 -11.84
N ILE A 203 -8.74 -8.50 -12.27
CA ILE A 203 -9.67 -9.31 -11.46
C ILE A 203 -9.16 -10.74 -11.28
N GLU A 204 -8.28 -11.22 -12.18
CA GLU A 204 -7.61 -12.52 -12.02
C GLU A 204 -6.57 -12.50 -10.89
N GLU A 205 -5.88 -11.38 -10.72
CA GLU A 205 -4.91 -11.20 -9.63
C GLU A 205 -5.63 -10.92 -8.31
N LEU A 206 -6.68 -10.08 -8.32
CA LEU A 206 -7.39 -9.69 -7.11
C LEU A 206 -8.29 -10.83 -6.57
N ALA A 207 -9.01 -11.55 -7.44
CA ALA A 207 -9.82 -12.69 -7.02
C ALA A 207 -8.98 -13.91 -6.62
N SER A 208 -7.69 -13.96 -6.98
CA SER A 208 -6.80 -14.98 -6.44
C SER A 208 -6.60 -14.86 -4.92
N LEU A 209 -6.73 -13.64 -4.36
CA LEU A 209 -6.60 -13.40 -2.92
C LEU A 209 -7.81 -13.88 -2.10
N LEU A 210 -8.88 -14.37 -2.76
CA LEU A 210 -10.01 -14.99 -2.07
C LEU A 210 -9.55 -16.29 -1.40
N ALA A 211 -9.70 -16.33 -0.07
CA ALA A 211 -9.30 -17.44 0.77
C ALA A 211 -10.52 -18.14 1.40
N SER A 212 -10.36 -19.39 1.81
CA SER A 212 -11.31 -20.07 2.69
C SER A 212 -11.30 -19.43 4.08
N SER A 213 -12.47 -19.14 4.65
CA SER A 213 -12.58 -18.57 5.99
C SER A 213 -12.93 -19.63 7.03
N ASP A 214 -11.98 -19.93 7.92
CA ASP A 214 -12.21 -20.73 9.13
C ASP A 214 -12.85 -19.89 10.27
N GLN A 215 -13.09 -18.59 10.05
CA GLN A 215 -13.50 -17.62 11.10
C GLN A 215 -14.60 -16.63 10.64
N GLU A 216 -15.40 -16.99 9.64
CA GLU A 216 -16.68 -16.37 9.22
C GLU A 216 -16.73 -14.87 8.85
N ILE A 217 -15.70 -14.05 9.13
CA ILE A 217 -15.79 -12.57 9.04
C ILE A 217 -15.13 -12.00 7.77
N ASN A 218 -14.15 -12.68 7.18
CA ASN A 218 -13.49 -12.25 5.93
C ASN A 218 -12.94 -13.46 5.14
N PHE A 219 -12.93 -13.35 3.81
CA PHE A 219 -12.41 -14.33 2.86
C PHE A 219 -11.09 -13.87 2.22
N ILE A 220 -10.14 -13.40 3.04
CA ILE A 220 -8.78 -13.03 2.65
C ILE A 220 -7.80 -13.36 3.79
N ASP A 221 -6.55 -13.68 3.45
CA ASP A 221 -5.50 -13.98 4.42
C ASP A 221 -5.27 -12.79 5.40
N PRO A 222 -5.31 -13.00 6.73
CA PRO A 222 -5.06 -11.95 7.74
C PRO A 222 -3.69 -11.24 7.67
N ILE A 223 -2.77 -11.70 6.82
CA ILE A 223 -1.56 -10.95 6.47
C ILE A 223 -1.88 -9.64 5.73
N PHE A 224 -3.05 -9.53 5.09
CA PHE A 224 -3.58 -8.26 4.58
C PHE A 224 -4.34 -7.50 5.68
N ASP A 225 -3.97 -6.24 5.85
CA ASP A 225 -4.63 -5.29 6.75
C ASP A 225 -5.79 -4.63 5.97
N MET A 226 -6.93 -5.34 5.95
CA MET A 226 -8.14 -4.99 5.21
C MET A 226 -9.22 -4.41 6.15
N PRO A 227 -9.24 -3.08 6.39
CA PRO A 227 -10.29 -2.44 7.18
C PRO A 227 -11.60 -2.17 6.41
N TYR A 228 -11.71 -2.59 5.14
CA TYR A 228 -12.83 -2.29 4.25
C TYR A 228 -13.19 -3.49 3.35
N TRP A 229 -14.41 -3.46 2.82
CA TRP A 229 -15.16 -4.64 2.39
C TRP A 229 -14.92 -5.11 0.96
N PHE A 230 -14.41 -4.26 0.07
CA PHE A 230 -14.13 -4.61 -1.33
C PHE A 230 -12.90 -3.91 -1.89
N CYS A 231 -12.41 -4.32 -3.07
CA CYS A 231 -11.34 -3.61 -3.79
C CYS A 231 -11.57 -3.59 -5.30
N LEU A 232 -11.11 -2.52 -5.94
CA LEU A 232 -11.21 -2.31 -7.39
C LEU A 232 -10.12 -3.06 -8.18
N SER A 233 -10.52 -3.70 -9.28
CA SER A 233 -9.59 -4.20 -10.31
C SER A 233 -9.45 -3.25 -11.50
N ALA A 234 -8.48 -3.52 -12.35
CA ALA A 234 -8.23 -2.83 -13.62
C ALA A 234 -9.17 -3.25 -14.76
N ASP A 235 -9.99 -4.28 -14.57
CA ASP A 235 -10.82 -4.88 -15.63
C ASP A 235 -12.19 -4.21 -15.73
N THR A 236 -12.64 -3.93 -16.95
CA THR A 236 -13.93 -3.30 -17.24
C THR A 236 -15.01 -4.34 -17.56
N VAL A 237 -16.28 -3.96 -17.44
CA VAL A 237 -17.40 -4.83 -17.80
C VAL A 237 -17.78 -4.66 -19.28
N THR A 238 -18.21 -5.74 -19.94
CA THR A 238 -18.90 -5.69 -21.25
C THR A 238 -20.38 -6.06 -21.10
N GLY A 239 -21.24 -5.41 -21.90
CA GLY A 239 -22.70 -5.63 -21.90
C GLY A 239 -23.51 -4.66 -21.03
N GLU A 240 -22.86 -3.91 -20.13
CA GLU A 240 -23.52 -2.93 -19.26
C GLU A 240 -23.87 -1.61 -19.96
N ALA A 241 -24.99 -1.00 -19.59
CA ALA A 241 -25.46 0.26 -20.15
C ALA A 241 -24.67 1.50 -19.68
N ALA A 242 -23.92 1.37 -18.58
CA ALA A 242 -23.06 2.41 -18.02
C ALA A 242 -21.64 1.87 -17.78
N PRO A 243 -20.58 2.69 -17.93
CA PRO A 243 -19.20 2.27 -17.69
C PRO A 243 -19.04 1.66 -16.30
N SER A 244 -18.67 0.38 -16.25
CA SER A 244 -18.58 -0.42 -15.03
C SER A 244 -17.25 -1.17 -14.97
N VAL A 245 -16.84 -1.51 -13.76
CA VAL A 245 -15.55 -2.13 -13.42
C VAL A 245 -15.74 -3.29 -12.45
N TRP A 246 -14.88 -4.31 -12.56
CA TRP A 246 -14.92 -5.49 -11.70
C TRP A 246 -14.21 -5.24 -10.35
N ALA A 247 -14.81 -5.74 -9.27
CA ALA A 247 -14.31 -5.63 -7.90
C ALA A 247 -14.48 -6.96 -7.16
N VAL A 248 -13.63 -7.19 -6.16
CA VAL A 248 -13.73 -8.34 -5.24
C VAL A 248 -14.21 -7.86 -3.90
N PHE A 249 -15.22 -8.53 -3.34
CA PHE A 249 -15.79 -8.25 -2.03
C PHE A 249 -15.24 -9.30 -1.07
N PHE A 250 -14.40 -8.86 -0.13
CA PHE A 250 -13.66 -9.76 0.78
C PHE A 250 -14.40 -10.03 2.09
N GLU A 251 -15.42 -9.24 2.43
CA GLU A 251 -16.36 -9.53 3.52
C GLU A 251 -17.24 -10.74 3.15
N ASP A 252 -17.87 -10.70 1.96
CA ASP A 252 -18.78 -11.74 1.46
C ASP A 252 -18.10 -12.82 0.58
N GLY A 253 -16.88 -12.58 0.11
CA GLY A 253 -16.07 -13.56 -0.65
C GLY A 253 -16.35 -13.71 -2.15
N TYR A 254 -17.08 -12.79 -2.80
CA TYR A 254 -17.45 -12.89 -4.22
C TYR A 254 -16.83 -11.84 -5.14
N VAL A 255 -17.04 -12.01 -6.45
CA VAL A 255 -16.69 -11.03 -7.51
C VAL A 255 -17.95 -10.40 -8.08
N MET A 256 -18.09 -9.07 -8.01
CA MET A 256 -19.16 -8.32 -8.69
C MET A 256 -18.63 -7.12 -9.47
N HIS A 257 -19.52 -6.38 -10.15
CA HIS A 257 -19.17 -5.13 -10.81
C HIS A 257 -19.84 -3.92 -10.15
N ARG A 258 -19.19 -2.76 -10.28
CA ARG A 258 -19.66 -1.46 -9.79
C ARG A 258 -19.59 -0.39 -10.90
N PRO A 259 -20.45 0.64 -10.88
CA PRO A 259 -20.29 1.83 -11.71
C PRO A 259 -18.88 2.43 -11.56
N ALA A 260 -18.21 2.75 -12.67
CA ALA A 260 -16.82 3.22 -12.68
C ALA A 260 -16.60 4.64 -12.11
N ASN A 261 -17.66 5.26 -11.59
CA ASN A 261 -17.69 6.56 -10.94
C ASN A 261 -17.99 6.51 -9.43
N ASP A 262 -18.15 5.31 -8.86
CA ASP A 262 -18.24 5.10 -7.41
C ASP A 262 -16.92 5.47 -6.70
N ASP A 263 -16.94 5.51 -5.36
CA ASP A 263 -15.73 5.54 -4.53
C ASP A 263 -15.27 4.09 -4.24
N PHE A 264 -13.96 3.85 -4.29
CA PHE A 264 -13.37 2.50 -4.24
C PHE A 264 -12.19 2.41 -3.28
N ASP A 265 -12.04 1.28 -2.60
CA ASP A 265 -10.79 0.96 -1.93
C ASP A 265 -9.78 0.35 -2.92
N ILE A 266 -8.53 0.80 -2.82
CA ILE A 266 -7.49 0.57 -3.84
C ILE A 266 -6.31 -0.20 -3.23
N LEU A 267 -6.27 -1.51 -3.46
CA LEU A 267 -5.11 -2.37 -3.17
C LEU A 267 -4.20 -2.46 -4.40
N LEU A 268 -3.04 -1.80 -4.40
CA LEU A 268 -2.12 -1.84 -5.54
C LEU A 268 -1.22 -3.07 -5.54
N VAL A 269 -0.88 -3.52 -6.76
CA VAL A 269 0.02 -4.65 -7.04
C VAL A 269 1.19 -4.24 -7.95
N HIS A 270 2.28 -4.99 -7.88
CA HIS A 270 3.47 -4.86 -8.71
C HIS A 270 3.97 -6.26 -9.14
N SER A 271 4.03 -6.51 -10.45
CA SER A 271 4.38 -7.82 -11.02
C SER A 271 5.89 -8.06 -11.21
N GLY A 272 6.69 -7.67 -10.22
CA GLY A 272 8.15 -7.83 -10.30
C GLY A 272 8.85 -6.99 -11.38
N PRO A 273 10.14 -7.27 -11.64
CA PRO A 273 10.88 -6.68 -12.76
C PRO A 273 10.38 -7.25 -14.10
N LYS A 274 10.49 -6.45 -15.15
CA LYS A 274 10.38 -6.87 -16.56
C LYS A 274 11.78 -7.02 -17.17
#